data_AF-K0SXN1-F1
#
_entry.id   AF-K0SXN1-F1
#
_cell.length_a   1.000
_cell.length_b   1.000
_cell.length_c   1.000
_cell.angle_alpha   90.00
_cell.angle_beta   90.00
_cell.angle_gamma   90.00
#
_symmetry.space_group_name_H-M   'P 1'
#
loop_
_entity.id
_entity.type
_entity.pdbx_description
1 polymer ?
#
loop_
_entity_poly.entity_id
_entity_poly.type
_entity_poly.pdbx_seq_one_letter_code
_entity_poly.pdbx_strand_id
1 'polypeptide(L)'
;MSRPPPRPPLQQRVEPALHPSGPGRANGYSEEMRTLVMAVRQAGASADPLIDQLRAQHAFPSRRTENRWVRLVANNGHYRKCRHTGNSRATVLRGQDLIFLALYRLAYPKANAAEINAFLYRVNFGNVMFRFYAPSQISKAEERIGLTRKRGSTTAFQAYLPVNKLKRWCFWNLPYPYGIADIRRRDMIDLDEMGVELKTAERGEGKAYAGKRVNQSGLYSQTDKWNVLLAISGDANGHRWHELWTGEGTTGIRMVRFIRMVINQIGPGTPQRRHCFIMDNLRS
;
A
#
# COMPACT_ATOMS: atom_id res chain seq x y z
N MET A 1 27.12 -64.85 17.29
CA MET A 1 26.64 -63.51 16.85
C MET A 1 27.51 -62.44 17.50
N SER A 2 28.49 -61.90 16.77
CA SER A 2 29.43 -60.90 17.27
C SER A 2 28.82 -59.49 17.21
N ARG A 3 28.90 -58.74 18.31
CA ARG A 3 28.46 -57.34 18.34
C ARG A 3 29.33 -56.48 17.41
N PRO A 4 28.76 -55.52 16.67
CA PRO A 4 29.54 -54.60 15.86
C PRO A 4 30.41 -53.69 16.73
N PRO A 5 31.57 -53.24 16.23
CA PRO A 5 32.50 -52.40 16.99
C PRO A 5 31.85 -51.06 17.35
N PRO A 6 32.17 -50.49 18.54
CA PRO A 6 31.64 -49.20 18.96
C PRO A 6 32.13 -48.09 18.03
N ARG A 7 31.23 -47.14 17.71
CA ARG A 7 31.58 -45.99 16.87
C ARG A 7 32.66 -45.13 17.56
N PRO A 8 33.61 -44.58 16.80
CA PRO A 8 34.59 -43.66 17.34
C PRO A 8 33.89 -42.43 17.96
N PRO A 9 34.47 -41.83 19.01
CA PRO A 9 33.91 -40.66 19.66
C PRO A 9 33.70 -39.51 18.66
N LEU A 10 32.57 -38.81 18.80
CA LEU A 10 32.25 -37.60 18.02
C LEU A 10 33.45 -36.65 18.08
N GLN A 11 34.05 -36.36 16.93
CA GLN A 11 35.09 -35.34 16.80
C GLN A 11 34.57 -34.05 17.45
N GLN A 12 35.23 -33.60 18.52
CA GLN A 12 35.01 -32.26 19.04
C GLN A 12 35.28 -31.29 17.88
N ARG A 13 34.25 -30.54 17.51
CA ARG A 13 34.35 -29.48 16.51
C ARG A 13 35.33 -28.44 17.05
N VAL A 14 36.57 -28.46 16.56
CA VAL A 14 37.51 -27.36 16.78
C VAL A 14 36.94 -26.18 16.00
N GLU A 15 36.44 -25.17 16.70
CA GLU A 15 36.05 -23.91 16.09
C GLU A 15 37.29 -23.34 15.36
N PRO A 16 37.28 -23.21 14.03
CA PRO A 16 38.44 -22.67 13.32
C PRO A 16 38.69 -21.24 13.79
N ALA A 17 39.95 -20.89 13.99
CA ALA A 17 40.35 -19.53 14.30
C ALA A 17 39.68 -18.56 13.32
N LEU A 18 38.94 -17.59 13.86
CA LEU A 18 38.17 -16.64 13.05
C LEU A 18 39.12 -15.86 12.14
N HIS A 19 38.87 -15.92 10.84
CA HIS A 19 39.60 -15.14 9.87
C HIS A 19 39.48 -13.63 10.22
N PRO A 20 40.53 -12.80 10.08
CA PRO A 20 40.55 -11.38 10.45
C PRO A 20 39.50 -10.49 9.75
N SER A 21 38.78 -11.04 8.78
CA SER A 21 37.62 -10.39 8.16
C SER A 21 36.30 -10.59 8.92
N GLY A 22 36.35 -11.23 10.09
CA GLY A 22 35.19 -11.63 10.88
C GLY A 22 34.44 -12.85 10.34
N PRO A 23 33.38 -13.32 11.03
CA PRO A 23 32.56 -14.43 10.60
C PRO A 23 31.83 -14.06 9.29
N GLY A 24 32.25 -14.68 8.20
CA GLY A 24 31.68 -14.47 6.86
C GLY A 24 32.43 -13.44 6.03
N ARG A 25 32.56 -13.74 4.72
CA ARG A 25 33.27 -12.92 3.71
C ARG A 25 32.68 -11.51 3.48
N ALA A 26 31.62 -11.14 4.18
CA ALA A 26 30.83 -9.94 3.93
C ALA A 26 31.26 -8.70 4.73
N ASN A 27 31.95 -8.88 5.87
CA ASN A 27 32.21 -7.79 6.80
C ASN A 27 33.49 -7.00 6.49
N GLY A 28 34.38 -7.52 5.63
CA GLY A 28 35.65 -6.89 5.26
C GLY A 28 36.62 -6.79 6.46
N TYR A 29 37.89 -6.51 6.19
CA TYR A 29 38.90 -6.33 7.26
C TYR A 29 38.67 -5.04 8.04
N SER A 30 38.91 -5.10 9.36
CA SER A 30 38.89 -3.95 10.27
C SER A 30 39.87 -2.85 9.85
N GLU A 31 39.68 -1.64 10.39
CA GLU A 31 40.58 -0.52 10.13
C GLU A 31 41.99 -0.81 10.66
N GLU A 32 42.09 -1.33 11.89
CA GLU A 32 43.36 -1.72 12.51
C GLU A 32 44.16 -2.71 11.65
N MET A 33 43.50 -3.76 11.13
CA MET A 33 44.17 -4.74 10.27
C MET A 33 44.65 -4.12 8.96
N ARG A 34 43.88 -3.19 8.38
CA ARG A 34 44.30 -2.45 7.19
C ARG A 34 45.50 -1.56 7.47
N THR A 35 45.48 -0.83 8.58
CA THR A 35 46.58 0.03 9.01
C THR A 35 47.85 -0.77 9.24
N LEU A 36 47.75 -1.90 9.95
CA LEU A 36 48.87 -2.83 10.17
C LEU A 36 49.49 -3.29 8.85
N VAL A 37 48.67 -3.75 7.90
CA VAL A 37 49.14 -4.25 6.61
C VAL A 37 49.80 -3.16 5.78
N MET A 38 49.24 -1.95 5.78
CA MET A 38 49.85 -0.83 5.06
C MET A 38 51.17 -0.39 5.70
N ALA A 39 51.28 -0.44 7.04
CA ALA A 39 52.53 -0.15 7.76
C ALA A 39 53.62 -1.22 7.47
N VAL A 40 53.27 -2.51 7.53
CA VAL A 40 54.19 -3.62 7.19
C VAL A 40 54.72 -3.47 5.76
N ARG A 41 53.85 -3.07 4.81
CA ARG A 41 54.27 -2.83 3.44
C ARG A 41 55.18 -1.62 3.30
N GLN A 42 54.86 -0.52 3.99
CA GLN A 42 55.68 0.68 3.98
C GLN A 42 57.09 0.42 4.55
N ALA A 43 57.19 -0.48 5.53
CA ALA A 43 58.47 -0.94 6.08
C ALA A 43 59.21 -1.93 5.17
N GLY A 44 58.67 -2.30 4.00
CA GLY A 44 59.29 -3.26 3.08
C GLY A 44 59.23 -4.72 3.56
N ALA A 45 58.53 -5.00 4.66
CA ALA A 45 58.47 -6.33 5.30
C ALA A 45 57.36 -7.25 4.75
N SER A 46 56.68 -6.87 3.66
CA SER A 46 55.59 -7.67 3.08
C SER A 46 56.01 -9.07 2.60
N ALA A 47 57.31 -9.32 2.38
CA ALA A 47 57.88 -10.60 1.95
C ALA A 47 58.62 -11.34 3.07
N ASP A 48 58.49 -10.88 4.33
CA ASP A 48 59.10 -11.54 5.49
C ASP A 48 58.48 -12.95 5.68
N PRO A 49 59.29 -14.00 5.90
CA PRO A 49 58.82 -15.36 6.19
C PRO A 49 57.74 -15.43 7.28
N LEU A 50 57.82 -14.57 8.30
CA LEU A 50 56.81 -14.51 9.38
C LEU A 50 55.44 -14.06 8.85
N ILE A 51 55.42 -13.07 7.96
CA ILE A 51 54.18 -12.59 7.33
C ILE A 51 53.60 -13.65 6.38
N ASP A 52 54.45 -14.38 5.66
CA ASP A 52 54.00 -15.47 4.81
C ASP A 52 53.42 -16.64 5.64
N GLN A 53 53.97 -16.94 6.82
CA GLN A 53 53.39 -17.89 7.77
C GLN A 53 52.03 -17.42 8.30
N LEU A 54 51.90 -16.14 8.67
CA LEU A 54 50.62 -15.57 9.13
C LEU A 54 49.55 -15.57 8.02
N ARG A 55 49.94 -15.36 6.75
CA ARG A 55 49.04 -15.51 5.60
C ARG A 55 48.58 -16.95 5.42
N ALA A 56 49.49 -17.93 5.56
CA ALA A 56 49.16 -19.35 5.48
C ALA A 56 48.20 -19.80 6.59
N GLN A 57 48.34 -19.22 7.78
CA GLN A 57 47.44 -19.43 8.92
C GLN A 57 46.14 -18.63 8.86
N HIS A 58 45.89 -17.90 7.75
CA HIS A 58 44.74 -17.02 7.60
C HIS A 58 44.64 -15.90 8.64
N ALA A 59 45.72 -15.61 9.38
CA ALA A 59 45.81 -14.54 10.36
C ALA A 59 46.19 -13.18 9.74
N PHE A 60 46.62 -13.17 8.47
CA PHE A 60 47.00 -11.97 7.73
C PHE A 60 46.36 -11.91 6.33
N PRO A 61 46.00 -10.71 5.81
CA PRO A 61 45.41 -10.59 4.48
C PRO A 61 46.31 -11.11 3.34
N SER A 62 45.68 -11.67 2.32
CA SER A 62 46.37 -12.11 1.10
C SER A 62 47.10 -10.96 0.39
N ARG A 63 48.18 -11.28 -0.35
CA ARG A 63 48.90 -10.31 -1.22
C ARG A 63 47.97 -9.60 -2.21
N ARG A 64 46.91 -10.28 -2.69
CA ARG A 64 45.89 -9.67 -3.57
C ARG A 64 45.10 -8.57 -2.86
N THR A 65 44.74 -8.79 -1.60
CA THR A 65 44.04 -7.80 -0.77
C THR A 65 44.94 -6.60 -0.46
N GLU A 66 46.19 -6.85 -0.08
CA GLU A 66 47.20 -5.82 0.15
C GLU A 66 47.41 -4.95 -1.11
N ASN A 67 47.63 -5.57 -2.27
CA ASN A 67 47.75 -4.84 -3.54
C ASN A 67 46.50 -4.04 -3.90
N ARG A 68 45.30 -4.53 -3.54
CA ARG A 68 44.06 -3.77 -3.73
C ARG A 68 44.04 -2.50 -2.87
N TRP A 69 44.50 -2.56 -1.62
CA TRP A 69 44.56 -1.38 -0.75
C TRP A 69 45.60 -0.37 -1.22
N VAL A 70 46.74 -0.82 -1.72
CA VAL A 70 47.76 0.04 -2.33
C VAL A 70 47.20 0.80 -3.53
N ARG A 71 46.45 0.12 -4.40
CA ARG A 71 45.75 0.77 -5.51
C ARG A 71 44.71 1.79 -5.04
N LEU A 72 44.01 1.52 -3.93
CA LEU A 72 43.07 2.49 -3.35
C LEU A 72 43.79 3.73 -2.82
N VAL A 73 44.97 3.58 -2.21
CA VAL A 73 45.78 4.74 -1.79
C VAL A 73 46.23 5.54 -3.01
N ALA A 74 46.75 4.87 -4.04
CA ALA A 74 47.20 5.54 -5.26
C ALA A 74 46.06 6.30 -5.97
N ASN A 75 44.85 5.74 -6.00
CA ASN A 75 43.73 6.31 -6.76
C ASN A 75 42.88 7.29 -5.93
N ASN A 76 42.72 7.06 -4.62
CA ASN A 76 41.75 7.76 -3.79
C ASN A 76 42.38 8.43 -2.55
N GLY A 77 43.70 8.29 -2.35
CA GLY A 77 44.41 8.80 -1.18
C GLY A 77 44.12 8.05 0.14
N HIS A 78 43.35 6.96 0.12
CA HIS A 78 42.97 6.22 1.32
C HIS A 78 42.71 4.73 1.07
N TYR A 79 42.84 3.91 2.11
CA TYR A 79 42.54 2.46 2.06
C TYR A 79 41.29 2.06 2.88
N ARG A 80 40.40 3.02 3.17
CA ARG A 80 39.14 2.81 3.92
C ARG A 80 38.26 1.73 3.27
N LYS A 81 37.38 1.12 4.08
CA LYS A 81 36.42 0.11 3.61
C LYS A 81 35.47 0.72 2.58
N CYS A 82 35.44 0.16 1.37
CA CYS A 82 34.47 0.56 0.35
C CYS A 82 33.05 0.12 0.78
N ARG A 83 32.07 1.00 0.59
CA ARG A 83 30.65 0.68 0.78
C ARG A 83 30.23 -0.35 -0.27
N HIS A 84 29.49 -1.38 0.15
CA HIS A 84 28.91 -2.34 -0.80
C HIS A 84 27.80 -1.64 -1.58
N THR A 85 28.03 -1.34 -2.85
CA THR A 85 27.06 -0.71 -3.75
C THR A 85 26.30 -1.76 -4.55
N GLY A 86 25.93 -2.89 -3.92
CA GLY A 86 25.32 -4.05 -4.60
C GLY A 86 24.34 -3.62 -5.69
N ASN A 87 24.46 -4.24 -6.88
CA ASN A 87 23.82 -3.81 -8.14
C ASN A 87 22.66 -2.83 -7.95
N SER A 88 22.88 -1.57 -8.32
CA SER A 88 21.81 -0.58 -8.41
C SER A 88 20.66 -1.20 -9.18
N ARG A 89 19.49 -1.39 -8.53
CA ARG A 89 18.31 -1.94 -9.18
C ARG A 89 18.04 -1.07 -10.40
N ALA A 90 18.22 -1.64 -11.59
CA ALA A 90 17.91 -0.96 -12.83
C ALA A 90 16.42 -0.56 -12.81
N THR A 91 16.14 0.71 -12.50
CA THR A 91 14.82 1.29 -12.63
C THR A 91 14.45 1.30 -14.12
N VAL A 92 13.42 0.54 -14.49
CA VAL A 92 13.15 0.20 -15.90
C VAL A 92 12.52 1.36 -16.68
N LEU A 93 11.64 2.13 -16.06
CA LEU A 93 11.04 3.35 -16.61
C LEU A 93 11.89 4.55 -16.15
N ARG A 94 12.39 5.40 -17.04
CA ARG A 94 13.27 6.55 -16.69
C ARG A 94 13.02 7.74 -17.61
N GLY A 95 13.47 8.92 -17.16
CA GLY A 95 13.55 10.12 -18.00
C GLY A 95 12.20 10.51 -18.60
N GLN A 96 12.17 10.63 -19.92
CA GLN A 96 11.00 11.10 -20.69
C GLN A 96 9.77 10.20 -20.50
N ASP A 97 9.94 8.87 -20.45
CA ASP A 97 8.84 7.93 -20.28
C ASP A 97 8.12 8.10 -18.93
N LEU A 98 8.86 8.54 -17.92
CA LEU A 98 8.33 8.86 -16.60
C LEU A 98 7.42 10.10 -16.67
N ILE A 99 7.81 11.10 -17.46
CA ILE A 99 7.02 12.33 -17.69
C ILE A 99 5.77 11.98 -18.49
N PHE A 100 5.91 11.19 -19.55
CA PHE A 100 4.78 10.73 -20.36
C PHE A 100 3.79 9.88 -19.54
N LEU A 101 4.29 8.99 -18.68
CA LEU A 101 3.45 8.26 -17.74
C LEU A 101 2.64 9.20 -16.83
N ALA A 102 3.28 10.23 -16.27
CA ALA A 102 2.61 11.20 -15.41
C ALA A 102 1.53 12.00 -16.16
N LEU A 103 1.84 12.50 -17.36
CA LEU A 103 0.89 13.22 -18.21
C LEU A 103 -0.31 12.35 -18.61
N TYR A 104 -0.05 11.10 -18.98
CA TYR A 104 -1.11 10.17 -19.34
C TYR A 104 -2.01 9.85 -18.14
N ARG A 105 -1.44 9.68 -16.94
CA ARG A 105 -2.22 9.48 -15.71
C ARG A 105 -3.04 10.69 -15.30
N LEU A 106 -2.59 11.91 -15.62
CA LEU A 106 -3.37 13.13 -15.39
C LEU A 106 -4.64 13.16 -16.25
N ALA A 107 -4.52 12.84 -17.54
CA ALA A 107 -5.65 12.82 -18.48
C ALA A 107 -6.55 11.59 -18.31
N TYR A 108 -5.96 10.42 -18.07
CA TYR A 108 -6.63 9.12 -17.99
C TYR A 108 -6.28 8.41 -16.67
N PRO A 109 -6.77 8.90 -15.51
CA PRO A 109 -6.40 8.37 -14.21
C PRO A 109 -6.79 6.91 -14.00
N LYS A 110 -7.82 6.43 -14.71
CA LYS A 110 -8.30 5.03 -14.64
C LYS A 110 -7.62 4.09 -15.66
N ALA A 111 -6.65 4.57 -16.44
CA ALA A 111 -6.02 3.74 -17.47
C ALA A 111 -5.36 2.47 -16.88
N ASN A 112 -5.48 1.36 -17.58
CA ASN A 112 -4.84 0.11 -17.24
C ASN A 112 -3.39 0.06 -17.78
N ALA A 113 -2.62 -0.95 -17.35
CA ALA A 113 -1.22 -1.08 -17.75
C ALA A 113 -1.03 -1.29 -19.27
N ALA A 114 -1.99 -1.90 -19.96
CA ALA A 114 -1.92 -2.12 -21.40
C ALA A 114 -2.14 -0.80 -22.18
N GLU A 115 -3.11 0.02 -21.75
CA GLU A 115 -3.36 1.35 -22.32
C GLU A 115 -2.16 2.28 -22.14
N ILE A 116 -1.55 2.26 -20.95
CA ILE A 116 -0.31 3.01 -20.66
C ILE A 116 0.80 2.56 -21.60
N ASN A 117 0.98 1.26 -21.78
CA ASN A 117 1.99 0.72 -22.70
C ASN A 117 1.73 1.10 -24.16
N ALA A 118 0.48 1.05 -24.62
CA ALA A 118 0.10 1.46 -25.96
C ALA A 118 0.38 2.95 -26.20
N PHE A 119 0.08 3.79 -25.20
CA PHE A 119 0.43 5.21 -25.25
C PHE A 119 1.94 5.43 -25.29
N LEU A 120 2.70 4.80 -24.38
CA LEU A 120 4.16 4.91 -24.32
C LEU A 120 4.83 4.43 -25.61
N TYR A 121 4.30 3.37 -26.23
CA TYR A 121 4.76 2.91 -27.54
C TYR A 121 4.54 3.96 -28.62
N ARG A 122 3.37 4.59 -28.65
CA ARG A 122 3.03 5.60 -29.67
C ARG A 122 3.88 6.86 -29.53
N VAL A 123 4.11 7.35 -28.31
CA VAL A 123 4.95 8.54 -28.09
C VAL A 123 6.44 8.27 -28.31
N ASN A 124 6.87 7.01 -28.22
CA ASN A 124 8.23 6.57 -28.54
C ASN A 124 8.32 5.90 -29.92
N PHE A 125 7.36 6.13 -30.81
CA PHE A 125 7.35 5.48 -32.12
C PHE A 125 8.62 5.81 -32.91
N GLY A 126 9.26 4.78 -33.49
CA GLY A 126 10.55 4.90 -34.17
C GLY A 126 11.78 4.70 -33.26
N ASN A 127 11.60 4.61 -31.94
CA ASN A 127 12.69 4.24 -31.03
C ASN A 127 12.87 2.72 -30.99
N VAL A 128 13.93 2.22 -31.65
CA VAL A 128 14.27 0.78 -31.70
C VAL A 128 14.62 0.17 -30.33
N MET A 129 14.92 0.99 -29.33
CA MET A 129 15.23 0.55 -27.97
C MET A 129 14.00 0.57 -27.05
N PHE A 130 12.85 1.02 -27.53
CA PHE A 130 11.63 1.01 -26.75
C PHE A 130 11.16 -0.43 -26.50
N ARG A 131 10.75 -0.70 -25.26
CA ARG A 131 10.19 -1.99 -24.85
C ARG A 131 8.92 -1.79 -24.05
N PHE A 132 8.00 -2.75 -24.17
CA PHE A 132 6.83 -2.79 -23.32
C PHE A 132 7.21 -3.04 -21.86
N TYR A 133 6.52 -2.36 -20.96
CA TYR A 133 6.74 -2.45 -19.53
C TYR A 133 5.80 -3.46 -18.88
N ALA A 134 6.32 -4.30 -17.99
CA ALA A 134 5.47 -5.17 -17.18
C ALA A 134 4.58 -4.33 -16.24
N PRO A 135 3.37 -4.78 -15.89
CA PRO A 135 2.50 -4.05 -14.97
C PRO A 135 3.17 -3.67 -13.64
N SER A 136 4.02 -4.55 -13.12
CA SER A 136 4.79 -4.29 -11.89
C SER A 136 5.86 -3.20 -12.05
N GLN A 137 6.39 -3.00 -13.25
CA GLN A 137 7.35 -1.92 -13.55
C GLN A 137 6.63 -0.57 -13.63
N ILE A 138 5.44 -0.55 -14.25
CA ILE A 138 4.58 0.64 -14.29
C ILE A 138 4.16 1.03 -12.88
N SER A 139 3.65 0.10 -12.06
CA SER A 139 3.25 0.41 -10.68
C SER A 139 4.40 0.94 -9.82
N LYS A 140 5.61 0.39 -9.96
CA LYS A 140 6.79 0.94 -9.28
C LYS A 140 7.18 2.34 -9.78
N ALA A 141 7.01 2.59 -11.08
CA ALA A 141 7.25 3.91 -11.65
C ALA A 141 6.24 4.94 -11.14
N GLU A 142 4.96 4.56 -11.06
CA GLU A 142 3.86 5.35 -10.48
C GLU A 142 4.12 5.68 -9.01
N GLU A 143 4.52 4.69 -8.21
CA GLU A 143 4.88 4.90 -6.80
C GLU A 143 6.04 5.90 -6.65
N ARG A 144 7.05 5.80 -7.53
CA ARG A 144 8.20 6.70 -7.51
C ARG A 144 7.85 8.14 -7.87
N ILE A 145 6.79 8.39 -8.65
CA ILE A 145 6.26 9.74 -8.90
C ILE A 145 5.19 10.16 -7.88
N GLY A 146 5.02 9.41 -6.79
CA GLY A 146 4.10 9.74 -5.71
C GLY A 146 2.64 9.43 -6.02
N LEU A 147 2.34 8.64 -7.06
CA LEU A 147 0.97 8.22 -7.35
C LEU A 147 0.57 7.04 -6.46
N THR A 148 -0.59 7.18 -5.83
CA THR A 148 -1.22 6.14 -5.02
C THR A 148 -2.50 5.65 -5.67
N ARG A 149 -2.82 4.36 -5.53
CA ARG A 149 -4.10 3.81 -6.00
C ARG A 149 -5.25 4.37 -5.13
N LYS A 150 -6.25 4.97 -5.78
CA LYS A 150 -7.49 5.42 -5.15
C LYS A 150 -8.69 4.76 -5.82
N ARG A 151 -9.77 4.54 -5.06
CA ARG A 151 -11.04 4.09 -5.63
C ARG A 151 -11.64 5.26 -6.42
N GLY A 152 -11.90 5.05 -7.71
CA GLY A 152 -12.57 6.06 -8.51
C GLY A 152 -14.02 6.22 -8.05
N SER A 153 -14.45 7.44 -7.78
CA SER A 153 -15.88 7.74 -7.67
C SER A 153 -16.49 7.72 -9.06
N THR A 154 -17.71 7.20 -9.16
CA THR A 154 -18.54 7.31 -10.36
C THR A 154 -19.69 8.23 -10.02
N THR A 155 -19.56 9.51 -10.37
CA THR A 155 -20.67 10.46 -10.27
C THR A 155 -21.51 10.35 -11.52
N ALA A 156 -22.84 10.28 -11.39
CA ALA A 156 -23.73 10.29 -12.54
C ALA A 156 -23.56 11.60 -13.34
N PHE A 157 -23.35 11.52 -14.65
CA PHE A 157 -23.23 12.70 -15.52
C PHE A 157 -24.44 13.65 -15.38
N GLN A 158 -25.62 13.06 -15.15
CA GLN A 158 -26.86 13.81 -14.92
C GLN A 158 -26.75 14.79 -13.74
N ALA A 159 -25.93 14.50 -12.72
CA ALA A 159 -25.73 15.41 -11.58
C ALA A 159 -25.11 16.76 -11.98
N TYR A 160 -24.41 16.81 -13.11
CA TYR A 160 -23.74 18.03 -13.59
C TYR A 160 -24.54 18.84 -14.61
N LEU A 161 -25.76 18.42 -14.96
CA LEU A 161 -26.65 19.23 -15.80
C LEU A 161 -26.87 20.61 -15.15
N PRO A 162 -26.91 21.71 -15.92
CA PRO A 162 -27.09 23.06 -15.37
C PRO A 162 -28.29 23.18 -14.42
N VAL A 163 -29.40 22.52 -14.74
CA VAL A 163 -30.60 22.45 -13.90
C VAL A 163 -30.34 21.80 -12.53
N ASN A 164 -29.54 20.73 -12.48
CA ASN A 164 -29.25 20.03 -11.23
C ASN A 164 -28.22 20.79 -10.38
N LYS A 165 -27.27 21.49 -11.03
CA LYS A 165 -26.39 22.45 -10.34
C LYS A 165 -27.19 23.60 -9.73
N LEU A 166 -28.15 24.15 -10.47
CA LEU A 166 -29.04 25.21 -9.96
C LEU A 166 -29.89 24.71 -8.80
N LYS A 167 -30.55 23.54 -8.93
CA LYS A 167 -31.32 22.93 -7.83
C LYS A 167 -30.48 22.72 -6.58
N ARG A 168 -29.27 22.20 -6.72
CA ARG A 168 -28.33 22.04 -5.60
C ARG A 168 -27.98 23.39 -4.98
N TRP A 169 -27.71 24.41 -5.80
CA TRP A 169 -27.42 25.75 -5.30
C TRP A 169 -28.62 26.33 -4.53
N CYS A 170 -29.83 26.26 -5.10
CA CYS A 170 -31.06 26.70 -4.44
C CYS A 170 -31.28 25.97 -3.11
N PHE A 171 -31.11 24.66 -3.10
CA PHE A 171 -31.30 23.84 -1.90
C PHE A 171 -30.44 24.30 -0.72
N TRP A 172 -29.15 24.62 -0.96
CA TRP A 172 -28.24 25.03 0.10
C TRP A 172 -28.30 26.52 0.45
N ASN A 173 -28.74 27.39 -0.47
CA ASN A 173 -28.60 28.85 -0.33
C ASN A 173 -29.92 29.61 -0.18
N LEU A 174 -31.07 28.99 -0.47
CA LEU A 174 -32.37 29.63 -0.31
C LEU A 174 -33.12 29.06 0.90
N PRO A 175 -33.98 29.86 1.56
CA PRO A 175 -34.89 29.34 2.57
C PRO A 175 -36.02 28.51 1.92
N TYR A 176 -36.81 27.84 2.75
CA TYR A 176 -38.05 27.19 2.31
C TYR A 176 -38.93 28.17 1.48
N PRO A 177 -39.55 27.74 0.36
CA PRO A 177 -39.72 26.37 -0.11
C PRO A 177 -38.61 25.82 -1.01
N TYR A 178 -37.61 26.63 -1.36
CA TYR A 178 -36.61 26.25 -2.37
C TYR A 178 -35.38 25.55 -1.79
N GLY A 179 -35.12 25.71 -0.49
CA GLY A 179 -33.99 25.11 0.18
C GLY A 179 -34.10 25.13 1.71
N ILE A 180 -32.95 24.97 2.36
CA ILE A 180 -32.82 24.77 3.80
C ILE A 180 -31.91 25.80 4.47
N ALA A 181 -31.61 26.92 3.81
CA ALA A 181 -30.61 27.88 4.29
C ALA A 181 -30.96 28.50 5.66
N ASP A 182 -32.25 28.55 6.02
CA ASP A 182 -32.73 29.08 7.29
C ASP A 182 -32.93 28.00 8.38
N ILE A 183 -32.59 26.74 8.08
CA ILE A 183 -32.67 25.64 9.03
C ILE A 183 -31.34 25.49 9.78
N ARG A 184 -31.42 25.46 11.10
CA ARG A 184 -30.24 25.22 11.94
C ARG A 184 -29.80 23.77 11.79
N ARG A 185 -28.48 23.51 11.78
CA ARG A 185 -27.92 22.14 11.71
C ARG A 185 -28.52 21.17 12.72
N ARG A 186 -28.80 21.62 13.95
CA ARG A 186 -29.43 20.81 15.01
C ARG A 186 -30.88 20.38 14.70
N ASP A 187 -31.53 21.09 13.78
CA ASP A 187 -32.92 20.85 13.38
C ASP A 187 -33.00 20.15 12.01
N MET A 188 -31.86 19.91 11.35
CA MET A 188 -31.75 19.03 10.19
C MET A 188 -31.71 17.58 10.65
N ILE A 189 -32.58 16.75 10.07
CA ILE A 189 -32.69 15.33 10.35
C ILE A 189 -32.40 14.60 9.03
N ASP A 190 -31.22 13.99 8.96
CA ASP A 190 -30.82 13.18 7.81
C ASP A 190 -31.33 11.75 8.01
N LEU A 191 -32.09 11.25 7.04
CA LEU A 191 -32.73 9.94 7.09
C LEU A 191 -32.27 9.11 5.89
N ASP A 192 -31.71 7.95 6.19
CA ASP A 192 -31.24 7.01 5.18
C ASP A 192 -31.50 5.55 5.59
N GLU A 193 -31.45 4.65 4.61
CA GLU A 193 -31.57 3.21 4.79
C GLU A 193 -30.24 2.52 4.51
N MET A 194 -29.85 1.59 5.38
CA MET A 194 -28.72 0.71 5.12
C MET A 194 -29.06 -0.76 5.34
N GLY A 195 -28.47 -1.61 4.51
CA GLY A 195 -28.46 -3.06 4.70
C GLY A 195 -27.17 -3.50 5.37
N VAL A 196 -27.27 -4.17 6.51
CA VAL A 196 -26.16 -4.80 7.22
C VAL A 196 -26.22 -6.31 6.96
N GLU A 197 -25.14 -6.84 6.42
CA GLU A 197 -25.00 -8.27 6.11
C GLU A 197 -23.62 -8.74 6.58
N LEU A 198 -23.57 -9.84 7.30
CA LEU A 198 -22.32 -10.40 7.80
C LEU A 198 -21.59 -11.16 6.69
N LYS A 199 -20.79 -10.46 5.88
CA LYS A 199 -19.98 -11.08 4.81
C LYS A 199 -18.59 -11.54 5.25
N THR A 200 -18.10 -10.99 6.36
CA THR A 200 -16.66 -10.99 6.68
C THR A 200 -16.13 -12.29 7.29
N ALA A 201 -16.97 -13.32 7.44
CA ALA A 201 -16.50 -14.67 7.76
C ALA A 201 -15.98 -15.42 6.52
N GLU A 202 -16.23 -14.92 5.30
CA GLU A 202 -15.83 -15.57 4.06
C GLU A 202 -14.55 -14.95 3.50
N ARG A 203 -13.49 -15.76 3.37
CA ARG A 203 -12.23 -15.30 2.77
C ARG A 203 -12.35 -15.45 1.26
N GLY A 204 -12.21 -14.34 0.52
CA GLY A 204 -12.31 -14.34 -0.95
C GLY A 204 -11.20 -15.10 -1.67
N GLU A 205 -10.18 -15.54 -0.94
CA GLU A 205 -9.07 -16.33 -1.46
C GLU A 205 -8.72 -17.48 -0.51
N GLY A 206 -8.43 -18.63 -1.11
CA GLY A 206 -7.84 -19.78 -0.44
C GLY A 206 -6.77 -20.39 -1.32
N LYS A 207 -5.99 -21.31 -0.77
CA LYS A 207 -4.95 -22.01 -1.53
C LYS A 207 -5.48 -23.39 -1.91
N ALA A 208 -5.47 -23.70 -3.21
CA ALA A 208 -5.76 -25.03 -3.73
C ALA A 208 -4.71 -25.40 -4.79
N TYR A 209 -4.62 -26.70 -5.10
CA TYR A 209 -3.80 -27.20 -6.20
C TYR A 209 -4.25 -26.59 -7.54
N ALA A 210 -3.30 -26.40 -8.47
CA ALA A 210 -3.61 -25.97 -9.82
C ALA A 210 -4.64 -26.91 -10.46
N GLY A 211 -5.74 -26.35 -10.97
CA GLY A 211 -6.87 -27.11 -11.52
C GLY A 211 -7.97 -27.48 -10.52
N LYS A 212 -7.81 -27.19 -9.21
CA LYS A 212 -8.89 -27.35 -8.22
C LYS A 212 -9.43 -26.00 -7.76
N ARG A 213 -10.76 -25.92 -7.65
CA ARG A 213 -11.44 -24.76 -7.07
C ARG A 213 -11.30 -24.78 -5.55
N VAL A 214 -11.16 -23.59 -4.97
CA VAL A 214 -11.30 -23.38 -3.53
C VAL A 214 -12.79 -23.32 -3.24
N ASN A 215 -13.28 -24.25 -2.43
CA ASN A 215 -14.69 -24.29 -2.02
C ASN A 215 -14.77 -23.91 -0.55
N GLN A 216 -15.65 -22.96 -0.23
CA GLN A 216 -16.07 -22.65 1.14
C GLN A 216 -17.59 -22.81 1.19
N SER A 217 -18.10 -23.53 2.20
CA SER A 217 -19.52 -23.55 2.52
C SER A 217 -19.88 -22.24 3.22
N GLY A 218 -20.72 -21.43 2.59
CA GLY A 218 -21.12 -20.12 3.09
C GLY A 218 -22.46 -20.15 3.84
N LEU A 219 -22.69 -19.15 4.71
CA LEU A 219 -24.01 -18.82 5.27
C LEU A 219 -24.78 -18.06 4.19
N TYR A 220 -25.20 -18.77 3.15
CA TYR A 220 -25.86 -18.18 1.99
C TYR A 220 -27.38 -18.31 2.15
N SER A 221 -27.96 -17.65 3.15
CA SER A 221 -29.42 -17.47 3.24
C SER A 221 -29.78 -15.99 3.17
N GLN A 222 -30.65 -15.64 2.21
CA GLN A 222 -31.22 -14.29 2.01
C GLN A 222 -31.89 -13.70 3.27
N THR A 223 -32.09 -14.51 4.32
CA THR A 223 -32.74 -14.16 5.58
C THR A 223 -31.86 -13.38 6.57
N ASP A 224 -30.54 -13.32 6.36
CA ASP A 224 -29.60 -12.78 7.38
C ASP A 224 -29.21 -11.32 7.16
N LYS A 225 -29.80 -10.67 6.15
CA LYS A 225 -29.63 -9.23 5.93
C LYS A 225 -30.56 -8.47 6.88
N TRP A 226 -29.94 -7.69 7.76
CA TRP A 226 -30.63 -6.71 8.59
C TRP A 226 -30.79 -5.43 7.79
N ASN A 227 -32.01 -4.96 7.64
CA ASN A 227 -32.28 -3.62 7.14
C ASN A 227 -32.37 -2.68 8.35
N VAL A 228 -31.77 -1.50 8.20
CA VAL A 228 -31.74 -0.45 9.20
C VAL A 228 -32.24 0.82 8.56
N LEU A 229 -33.31 1.37 9.12
CA LEU A 229 -33.75 2.73 8.83
C LEU A 229 -33.23 3.63 9.94
N LEU A 230 -32.47 4.66 9.57
CA LEU A 230 -31.74 5.50 10.52
C LEU A 230 -32.04 6.97 10.23
N ALA A 231 -32.36 7.73 11.29
CA ALA A 231 -32.44 9.18 11.25
C ALA A 231 -31.50 9.79 12.29
N ILE A 232 -30.72 10.80 11.90
CA ILE A 232 -29.75 11.48 12.77
C ILE A 232 -29.92 12.99 12.65
N SER A 233 -29.87 13.69 13.78
CA SER A 233 -29.82 15.15 13.80
C SER A 233 -28.38 15.71 13.82
N GLY A 234 -28.18 16.86 13.18
CA GLY A 234 -26.85 17.42 12.89
C GLY A 234 -26.08 18.08 14.04
N ASP A 235 -26.33 17.71 15.30
CA ASP A 235 -25.60 18.22 16.48
C ASP A 235 -24.64 17.16 17.07
N ALA A 236 -23.64 17.57 17.85
CA ALA A 236 -22.68 16.66 18.48
C ALA A 236 -23.36 15.68 19.45
N ASN A 237 -24.42 16.13 20.11
CA ASN A 237 -25.32 15.31 20.94
C ASN A 237 -26.65 15.03 20.21
N GLY A 238 -26.63 15.02 18.88
CA GLY A 238 -27.81 14.84 18.06
C GLY A 238 -28.57 13.56 18.41
N HIS A 239 -29.89 13.68 18.45
CA HIS A 239 -30.79 12.55 18.53
C HIS A 239 -30.58 11.59 17.35
N ARG A 240 -30.74 10.31 17.66
CA ARG A 240 -30.67 9.20 16.70
C ARG A 240 -31.92 8.36 16.88
N TRP A 241 -32.57 8.06 15.76
CA TRP A 241 -33.71 7.17 15.70
C TRP A 241 -33.36 6.04 14.76
N HIS A 242 -33.68 4.81 15.14
CA HIS A 242 -33.41 3.65 14.32
C HIS A 242 -34.53 2.64 14.41
N GLU A 243 -34.74 1.91 13.32
CA GLU A 243 -35.59 0.73 13.26
C GLU A 243 -34.81 -0.38 12.55
N LEU A 244 -34.83 -1.58 13.12
CA LEU A 244 -34.15 -2.76 12.58
C LEU A 244 -35.18 -3.83 12.25
N TRP A 245 -35.05 -4.45 11.08
CA TRP A 245 -35.85 -5.61 10.70
C TRP A 245 -35.11 -6.51 9.72
N THR A 246 -35.59 -7.73 9.57
CA THR A 246 -35.10 -8.71 8.59
C THR A 246 -36.18 -8.96 7.53
N GLY A 247 -35.77 -9.34 6.32
CA GLY A 247 -36.69 -9.71 5.24
C GLY A 247 -36.89 -8.62 4.19
N GLU A 248 -38.14 -8.20 3.98
CA GLU A 248 -38.53 -7.27 2.91
C GLU A 248 -37.84 -5.90 2.98
N GLY A 249 -37.72 -5.22 1.85
CA GLY A 249 -37.18 -3.85 1.78
C GLY A 249 -38.10 -2.83 2.46
N THR A 250 -37.64 -1.58 2.57
CA THR A 250 -38.44 -0.52 3.17
C THR A 250 -39.71 -0.25 2.38
N THR A 251 -40.86 -0.39 3.03
CA THR A 251 -42.16 -0.04 2.46
C THR A 251 -42.54 1.40 2.83
N GLY A 252 -43.36 2.05 2.00
CA GLY A 252 -43.86 3.40 2.29
C GLY A 252 -44.61 3.49 3.63
N ILE A 253 -45.32 2.43 4.03
CA ILE A 253 -46.01 2.35 5.32
C ILE A 253 -44.99 2.36 6.48
N ARG A 254 -43.90 1.61 6.36
CA ARG A 254 -42.83 1.58 7.37
C ARG A 254 -42.17 2.96 7.48
N MET A 255 -41.83 3.57 6.35
CA MET A 255 -41.27 4.93 6.32
C MET A 255 -42.18 5.94 7.03
N VAL A 256 -43.49 5.93 6.74
CA VAL A 256 -44.46 6.83 7.40
C VAL A 256 -44.55 6.57 8.91
N ARG A 257 -44.56 5.30 9.34
CA ARG A 257 -44.57 4.94 10.77
C ARG A 257 -43.32 5.45 11.48
N PHE A 258 -42.15 5.26 10.86
CA PHE A 258 -40.88 5.73 11.39
C PHE A 258 -40.84 7.25 11.51
N ILE A 259 -41.21 7.99 10.46
CA ILE A 259 -41.28 9.46 10.50
C ILE A 259 -42.26 9.95 11.58
N ARG A 260 -43.43 9.31 11.73
CA ARG A 260 -44.38 9.63 12.81
C ARG A 260 -43.77 9.41 14.19
N MET A 261 -43.04 8.32 14.40
CA MET A 261 -42.32 8.09 15.65
C MET A 261 -41.33 9.23 15.93
N VAL A 262 -40.55 9.65 14.94
CA VAL A 262 -39.60 10.78 15.09
C VAL A 262 -40.34 12.06 15.44
N ILE A 263 -41.41 12.41 14.69
CA ILE A 263 -42.23 13.62 14.94
C ILE A 263 -42.81 13.62 16.35
N ASN A 264 -43.34 12.48 16.81
CA ASN A 264 -43.92 12.37 18.15
C ASN A 264 -42.89 12.61 19.26
N GLN A 265 -41.61 12.30 19.02
CA GLN A 265 -40.54 12.50 20.00
C GLN A 265 -39.97 13.92 19.98
N ILE A 266 -39.81 14.53 18.80
CA ILE A 266 -39.28 15.91 18.69
C ILE A 266 -40.35 16.97 18.94
N GLY A 267 -41.63 16.60 18.83
CA GLY A 267 -42.77 17.51 18.93
C GLY A 267 -43.05 18.26 17.62
N PRO A 268 -44.18 18.99 17.56
CA PRO A 268 -44.51 19.79 16.39
C PRO A 268 -43.53 20.96 16.21
N GLY A 269 -43.21 21.28 14.95
CA GLY A 269 -42.49 22.50 14.64
C GLY A 269 -43.31 23.75 14.99
N THR A 270 -42.63 24.81 15.38
CA THR A 270 -43.23 26.13 15.62
C THR A 270 -42.87 27.09 14.49
N PRO A 271 -43.55 28.24 14.34
CA PRO A 271 -43.13 29.26 13.37
C PRO A 271 -41.68 29.72 13.57
N GLN A 272 -41.16 29.63 14.80
CA GLN A 272 -39.80 30.05 15.17
C GLN A 272 -38.77 28.90 15.07
N ARG A 273 -39.21 27.65 15.01
CA ARG A 273 -38.33 26.47 14.94
C ARG A 273 -38.97 25.36 14.11
N ARG A 274 -38.42 25.14 12.92
CA ARG A 274 -38.84 24.08 12.01
C ARG A 274 -37.81 22.97 11.97
N HIS A 275 -38.29 21.72 11.92
CA HIS A 275 -37.45 20.55 11.67
C HIS A 275 -37.50 20.22 10.17
N CYS A 276 -36.35 19.88 9.59
CA CYS A 276 -36.23 19.54 8.18
C CYS A 276 -35.74 18.11 8.04
N PHE A 277 -36.57 17.24 7.46
CA PHE A 277 -36.16 15.90 7.05
C PHE A 277 -35.47 15.98 5.69
N ILE A 278 -34.30 15.38 5.60
CA ILE A 278 -33.52 15.22 4.38
C ILE A 278 -33.44 13.72 4.12
N MET A 279 -33.82 13.31 2.92
CA MET A 279 -33.83 11.91 2.49
C MET A 279 -33.71 11.86 0.97
N ASP A 280 -33.26 10.74 0.45
CA ASP A 280 -33.21 10.51 -0.99
C ASP A 280 -34.63 10.47 -1.60
N ASN A 281 -34.78 11.01 -2.81
CA ASN A 281 -36.02 10.96 -3.57
C ASN A 281 -36.16 9.64 -4.35
N LEU A 282 -36.18 8.53 -3.61
CA LEU A 282 -36.33 7.20 -4.16
C LEU A 282 -37.79 6.95 -4.56
N ARG A 283 -37.98 6.30 -5.72
CA ARG A 283 -39.29 5.72 -6.04
C ARG A 283 -39.37 4.36 -5.34
N SER A 284 -40.30 4.24 -4.40
CA SER A 284 -40.77 2.94 -3.89
C SER A 284 -41.36 2.10 -5.00
#